data_AF-A0A2M7RVP8-F1
#
_entry.id   AF-A0A2M7RVP8-F1
#
_cell.length_a   1.000
_cell.length_b   1.000
_cell.length_c   1.000
_cell.angle_alpha   90.00
_cell.angle_beta   90.00
_cell.angle_gamma   90.00
#
_symmetry.space_group_name_H-M   'P 1'
#
loop_
_entity.id
_entity.type
_entity.pdbx_description
1 polymer ?
#
loop_
_entity_poly.entity_id
_entity_poly.type
_entity_poly.pdbx_seq_one_letter_code
_entity_poly.pdbx_strand_id
1 'polypeptide(L)'
;MTKTNNIAAFNQNTQEYDQWYEKHSAVYQSEILVIQQAIPQNKKGIEIGVGTGRFAVPLNIKFGVEPSENMARVAEQRGITVYKASAEKLPIDNATFDFVLMVTTVCFLSDLPKAFSEVYRILKPNGEIILAIIDKNSELGRKYEKE
;
A
#
# COMPACT_ATOMS: atom_id res chain seq x y z
N MET A 1 6.76 -16.21 -10.65
CA MET A 1 5.59 -15.64 -11.37
C MET A 1 6.04 -14.34 -12.03
N THR A 2 5.74 -14.12 -13.30
CA THR A 2 6.24 -12.96 -14.08
C THR A 2 5.40 -11.70 -13.85
N LYS A 3 6.06 -10.54 -13.96
CA LYS A 3 5.63 -9.13 -13.72
C LYS A 3 4.15 -8.78 -13.95
N THR A 4 3.53 -9.25 -15.04
CA THR A 4 2.14 -8.94 -15.40
C THR A 4 1.13 -9.72 -14.57
N ASN A 5 1.52 -10.86 -14.02
CA ASN A 5 0.62 -11.78 -13.35
C ASN A 5 0.12 -11.23 -12.01
N ASN A 6 0.93 -10.45 -11.28
CA ASN A 6 0.53 -9.93 -9.97
C ASN A 6 -0.53 -8.82 -10.11
N ILE A 7 -0.30 -7.83 -10.98
CA ILE A 7 -1.29 -6.76 -11.23
C ILE A 7 -2.58 -7.36 -11.80
N ALA A 8 -2.48 -8.28 -12.76
CA ALA A 8 -3.65 -8.96 -13.30
C ALA A 8 -4.41 -9.75 -12.24
N ALA A 9 -3.71 -10.46 -11.34
CA ALA A 9 -4.34 -11.21 -10.24
C ALA A 9 -5.08 -10.28 -9.28
N PHE A 10 -4.47 -9.19 -8.83
CA PHE A 10 -5.14 -8.21 -7.97
C PHE A 10 -6.33 -7.53 -8.65
N ASN A 11 -6.18 -7.25 -9.95
CA ASN A 11 -7.25 -6.67 -10.76
C ASN A 11 -8.44 -7.63 -10.93
N GLN A 12 -8.19 -8.93 -11.06
CA GLN A 12 -9.24 -9.94 -11.20
C GLN A 12 -9.91 -10.30 -9.87
N ASN A 13 -9.12 -10.35 -8.78
CA ASN A 13 -9.57 -10.83 -7.47
C ASN A 13 -9.83 -9.69 -6.47
N THR A 14 -10.17 -8.48 -6.97
CA THR A 14 -10.39 -7.29 -6.12
C THR A 14 -11.46 -7.51 -5.04
N GLN A 15 -12.53 -8.22 -5.37
CA GLN A 15 -13.61 -8.50 -4.41
C GLN A 15 -13.17 -9.50 -3.33
N GLU A 16 -12.47 -10.58 -3.72
CA GLU A 16 -11.96 -11.59 -2.78
C GLU A 16 -10.94 -10.98 -1.82
N TYR A 17 -10.07 -10.10 -2.33
CA TYR A 17 -9.14 -9.31 -1.52
C TYR A 17 -9.90 -8.54 -0.44
N ASP A 18 -10.94 -7.80 -0.81
CA ASP A 18 -11.72 -7.03 0.17
C ASP A 18 -12.48 -7.92 1.16
N GLN A 19 -13.02 -9.05 0.70
CA GLN A 19 -13.72 -10.02 1.56
C GLN A 19 -12.78 -10.68 2.58
N TRP A 20 -11.51 -10.87 2.23
CA TRP A 20 -10.52 -11.40 3.16
C TRP A 20 -10.39 -10.50 4.39
N TYR A 21 -10.36 -9.17 4.22
CA TYR A 21 -10.29 -8.21 5.34
C TYR A 21 -11.58 -8.18 6.18
N GLU A 22 -12.74 -8.42 5.57
CA GLU A 22 -14.00 -8.57 6.32
C GLU A 22 -14.00 -9.85 7.17
N LYS A 23 -13.54 -10.97 6.60
CA LYS A 23 -13.47 -12.27 7.29
C LYS A 23 -12.43 -12.28 8.41
N HIS A 24 -11.33 -11.55 8.24
CA HIS A 24 -10.22 -11.48 9.19
C HIS A 24 -10.16 -10.14 9.93
N SER A 25 -11.33 -9.58 10.27
CA SER A 25 -11.46 -8.25 10.86
C SER A 25 -10.59 -8.02 12.09
N ALA A 26 -10.45 -8.99 12.99
CA ALA A 26 -9.60 -8.85 14.18
C ALA A 26 -8.11 -8.67 13.81
N VAL A 27 -7.60 -9.42 12.83
CA VAL A 27 -6.22 -9.30 12.36
C VAL A 27 -6.03 -7.95 11.67
N TYR A 28 -6.95 -7.61 10.75
CA TYR A 28 -6.93 -6.32 10.06
C TYR A 28 -6.95 -5.12 11.03
N GLN A 29 -7.81 -5.14 12.05
CA GLN A 29 -7.84 -4.06 13.05
C GLN A 29 -6.55 -3.98 13.85
N SER A 30 -5.92 -5.13 14.17
CA SER A 30 -4.62 -5.12 14.84
C SER A 30 -3.52 -4.49 13.97
N GLU A 31 -3.52 -4.74 12.66
CA GLU A 31 -2.59 -4.10 11.72
C GLU A 31 -2.80 -2.59 11.65
N ILE A 32 -4.06 -2.15 11.55
CA ILE A 32 -4.42 -0.71 11.57
C ILE A 32 -3.91 -0.03 12.84
N LEU A 33 -4.16 -0.62 14.02
CA LEU A 33 -3.77 -0.02 15.29
C LEU A 33 -2.25 0.12 15.44
N VAL A 34 -1.48 -0.83 14.90
CA VAL A 34 -0.01 -0.76 14.93
C VAL A 34 0.49 0.29 13.94
N ILE A 35 -0.03 0.28 12.70
CA ILE A 35 0.39 1.26 11.68
C ILE A 35 0.04 2.68 12.13
N GLN A 36 -1.14 2.89 12.73
CA GLN A 36 -1.60 4.20 13.18
C GLN A 36 -0.63 4.85 14.18
N GLN A 37 0.07 4.06 15.00
CA GLN A 37 1.08 4.57 15.95
C GLN A 37 2.33 5.12 15.25
N ALA A 38 2.65 4.62 14.05
CA ALA A 38 3.77 5.08 13.24
C ALA A 38 3.41 6.26 12.34
N ILE A 39 2.11 6.54 12.10
CA ILE A 39 1.68 7.62 11.21
C ILE A 39 1.91 8.98 11.88
N PRO A 40 2.72 9.87 11.28
CA PRO A 40 2.96 11.18 11.85
C PRO A 40 1.71 12.06 11.73
N GLN A 41 1.37 12.73 12.83
CA GLN A 41 0.15 13.53 12.93
C GLN A 41 0.27 14.86 12.15
N ASN A 42 -0.83 15.30 11.55
CA ASN A 42 -0.91 16.56 10.78
C ASN A 42 0.11 16.67 9.63
N LYS A 43 0.51 15.52 9.06
CA LYS A 43 1.45 15.42 7.94
C LYS A 43 0.74 14.94 6.68
N LYS A 44 1.23 15.37 5.51
CA LYS A 44 0.67 14.95 4.22
C LYS A 44 1.32 13.62 3.80
N GLY A 45 0.54 12.55 3.87
CA GLY A 45 0.99 11.21 3.47
C GLY A 45 0.44 10.71 2.14
N ILE A 46 1.10 9.70 1.60
CA ILE A 46 0.63 8.89 0.46
C ILE A 46 0.85 7.40 0.75
N GLU A 47 -0.07 6.55 0.31
CA GLU A 47 0.11 5.10 0.30
C GLU A 47 0.56 4.62 -1.10
N ILE A 48 1.68 3.89 -1.18
CA ILE A 48 2.15 3.29 -2.43
C ILE A 48 1.72 1.83 -2.48
N GLY A 49 1.00 1.44 -3.55
CA GLY A 49 0.25 0.19 -3.59
C GLY A 49 -1.01 0.28 -2.72
N VAL A 50 -1.80 1.34 -2.90
CA VAL A 50 -2.99 1.63 -2.06
C VAL A 50 -4.09 0.57 -2.19
N GLY A 51 -4.05 -0.27 -3.23
CA GLY A 51 -5.03 -1.31 -3.45
C GLY A 51 -6.44 -0.73 -3.49
N THR A 52 -7.34 -1.31 -2.70
CA THR A 52 -8.73 -0.84 -2.55
C THR A 52 -8.88 0.26 -1.48
N GLY A 53 -7.78 0.81 -0.94
CA GLY A 53 -7.80 1.83 0.11
C GLY A 53 -8.10 1.31 1.51
N ARG A 54 -7.92 0.00 1.76
CA ARG A 54 -8.16 -0.62 3.07
C ARG A 54 -7.33 -0.01 4.19
N PHE A 55 -6.10 0.43 3.91
CA PHE A 55 -5.27 1.06 4.93
C PHE A 55 -5.36 2.59 4.87
N ALA A 56 -5.29 3.20 3.69
CA ALA A 56 -5.38 4.65 3.55
C ALA A 56 -6.61 5.28 4.24
N VAL A 57 -7.80 4.70 4.06
CA VAL A 57 -9.06 5.27 4.57
C VAL A 57 -9.09 5.39 6.10
N PRO A 58 -8.96 4.30 6.88
CA PRO A 58 -8.96 4.37 8.34
C PRO A 58 -7.76 5.14 8.91
N LEU A 59 -6.63 5.19 8.20
CA LEU A 59 -5.44 5.96 8.60
C LEU A 59 -5.50 7.43 8.16
N ASN A 60 -6.62 7.87 7.59
CA ASN A 60 -6.85 9.24 7.11
C ASN A 60 -5.83 9.74 6.06
N ILE A 61 -5.25 8.83 5.29
CA ILE A 61 -4.42 9.13 4.12
C ILE A 61 -5.34 9.41 2.92
N LYS A 62 -5.08 10.48 2.18
CA LYS A 62 -5.96 10.92 1.07
C LYS A 62 -5.43 10.61 -0.32
N PHE A 63 -4.15 10.26 -0.42
CA PHE A 63 -3.47 10.02 -1.69
C PHE A 63 -2.98 8.58 -1.75
N GLY A 64 -3.07 7.96 -2.92
CA GLY A 64 -2.56 6.62 -3.13
C GLY A 64 -2.01 6.40 -4.54
N VAL A 65 -1.13 5.41 -4.70
CA VAL A 65 -0.65 4.93 -6.02
C VAL A 65 -1.07 3.50 -6.18
N GLU A 66 -1.72 3.14 -7.30
CA GLU A 66 -2.16 1.78 -7.57
C GLU A 66 -2.15 1.48 -9.07
N PRO A 67 -1.41 0.46 -9.54
CA PRO A 67 -1.40 0.08 -10.96
C PRO A 67 -2.62 -0.75 -11.41
N SER A 68 -3.34 -1.41 -10.51
CA SER A 68 -4.58 -2.15 -10.84
C SER A 68 -5.77 -1.20 -10.97
N GLU A 69 -6.35 -1.14 -12.17
CA GLU A 69 -7.53 -0.32 -12.47
C GLU A 69 -8.73 -0.63 -11.58
N ASN A 70 -9.01 -1.91 -11.32
CA ASN A 70 -10.16 -2.30 -10.49
C ASN A 70 -9.95 -1.94 -9.03
N MET A 71 -8.76 -2.16 -8.48
CA MET A 71 -8.44 -1.75 -7.11
C MET A 71 -8.46 -0.23 -6.95
N ALA A 72 -7.82 0.49 -7.87
CA ALA A 72 -7.82 1.95 -7.91
C ALA A 72 -9.26 2.51 -7.92
N ARG A 73 -10.16 1.94 -8.73
CA ARG A 73 -11.57 2.36 -8.78
C ARG A 73 -12.27 2.20 -7.43
N VAL A 74 -12.02 1.12 -6.69
CA VAL A 74 -12.59 0.93 -5.35
C VAL A 74 -12.01 1.94 -4.36
N ALA A 75 -10.71 2.20 -4.40
CA ALA A 75 -10.08 3.22 -3.56
C ALA A 75 -10.63 4.63 -3.85
N GLU A 76 -10.81 4.99 -5.12
CA GLU A 76 -11.44 6.24 -5.55
C GLU A 76 -12.87 6.37 -5.00
N GLN A 77 -13.67 5.30 -5.06
CA GLN A 77 -15.01 5.26 -4.47
C GLN A 77 -15.02 5.44 -2.95
N ARG A 78 -13.92 5.10 -2.27
CA ARG A 78 -13.73 5.32 -0.83
C ARG A 78 -13.11 6.68 -0.50
N GLY A 79 -12.96 7.55 -1.48
CA GLY A 79 -12.51 8.93 -1.30
C GLY A 79 -10.98 9.12 -1.35
N ILE A 80 -10.25 8.16 -1.91
CA ILE A 80 -8.80 8.30 -2.15
C ILE A 80 -8.56 8.96 -3.51
N THR A 81 -7.64 9.93 -3.56
CA THR A 81 -7.09 10.44 -4.83
C THR A 81 -6.01 9.48 -5.30
N VAL A 82 -6.28 8.72 -6.36
CA VAL A 82 -5.39 7.65 -6.82
C VAL A 82 -4.59 8.07 -8.06
N TYR A 83 -3.28 7.91 -7.98
CA TYR A 83 -2.37 7.95 -9.12
C TYR A 83 -2.22 6.55 -9.70
N LYS A 84 -2.70 6.34 -10.93
CA LYS A 84 -2.65 5.04 -11.60
C LYS A 84 -1.25 4.80 -12.20
N ALA A 85 -0.35 4.29 -11.37
CA ALA A 85 1.06 4.10 -11.71
C ALA A 85 1.68 2.98 -10.86
N SER A 86 2.88 2.55 -11.22
CA SER A 86 3.68 1.63 -10.40
C SER A 86 4.65 2.41 -9.51
N ALA A 87 5.13 1.77 -8.43
CA ALA A 87 6.06 2.39 -7.49
C ALA A 87 7.40 2.81 -8.15
N GLU A 88 7.79 2.14 -9.23
CA GLU A 88 9.02 2.38 -9.97
C GLU A 88 8.97 3.61 -10.89
N LYS A 89 7.80 4.24 -11.05
CA LYS A 89 7.65 5.46 -11.84
C LYS A 89 6.44 6.27 -11.36
N LEU A 90 6.67 7.11 -10.35
CA LEU A 90 5.64 7.90 -9.68
C LEU A 90 5.37 9.21 -10.44
N PRO A 91 4.13 9.47 -10.89
CA PRO A 91 3.74 10.72 -11.54
C PRO A 91 3.50 11.84 -10.51
N ILE A 92 4.50 12.06 -9.66
CA ILE A 92 4.44 12.92 -8.47
C ILE A 92 5.71 13.77 -8.46
N ASP A 93 5.60 15.04 -8.12
CA ASP A 93 6.73 15.96 -8.04
C ASP A 93 7.66 15.62 -6.88
N ASN A 94 8.92 16.07 -6.97
CA ASN A 94 9.90 15.89 -5.91
C ASN A 94 9.43 16.55 -4.60
N ALA A 95 9.81 15.99 -3.45
CA ALA A 95 9.57 16.60 -2.14
C ALA A 95 8.10 17.01 -1.88
N THR A 96 7.14 16.17 -2.27
CA THR A 96 5.71 16.44 -2.16
C THR A 96 5.11 15.97 -0.84
N PHE A 97 5.54 14.81 -0.35
CA PHE A 97 4.93 14.13 0.80
C PHE A 97 5.83 14.15 2.03
N ASP A 98 5.22 14.27 3.21
CA ASP A 98 5.91 14.20 4.50
C ASP A 98 6.18 12.74 4.90
N PHE A 99 5.33 11.80 4.47
CA PHE A 99 5.56 10.38 4.66
C PHE A 99 4.98 9.52 3.53
N VAL A 100 5.54 8.33 3.38
CA VAL A 100 5.06 7.28 2.48
C VAL A 100 4.73 6.03 3.30
N LEU A 101 3.54 5.48 3.09
CA LEU A 101 3.13 4.19 3.64
C LEU A 101 3.20 3.11 2.55
N MET A 102 3.69 1.92 2.89
CA MET A 102 3.61 0.71 2.08
C MET A 102 3.20 -0.46 2.95
N VAL A 103 2.00 -1.02 2.72
CA VAL A 103 1.47 -2.16 3.48
C VAL A 103 1.42 -3.38 2.60
N THR A 104 2.23 -4.39 2.91
CA THR A 104 2.37 -5.64 2.13
C THR A 104 2.73 -5.44 0.64
N THR A 105 3.14 -4.24 0.24
CA THR A 105 3.41 -3.87 -1.16
C THR A 105 4.79 -4.34 -1.64
N VAL A 106 5.82 -4.28 -0.78
CA VAL A 106 7.23 -4.46 -1.16
C VAL A 106 7.47 -5.82 -1.84
N CYS A 107 6.76 -6.85 -1.41
CA CYS A 107 6.85 -8.22 -1.94
C CYS A 107 6.38 -8.35 -3.40
N PHE A 108 5.64 -7.37 -3.91
CA PHE A 108 5.10 -7.37 -5.27
C PHE A 108 5.84 -6.44 -6.22
N LEU A 109 6.83 -5.69 -5.71
CA LEU A 109 7.61 -4.76 -6.51
C LEU A 109 8.57 -5.48 -7.46
N SER A 110 8.76 -4.89 -8.63
CA SER A 110 9.55 -5.50 -9.70
C SER A 110 11.01 -5.06 -9.70
N ASP A 111 11.28 -3.86 -9.18
CA ASP A 111 12.60 -3.27 -9.03
C ASP A 111 12.63 -2.46 -7.73
N LEU A 112 13.10 -3.10 -6.65
CA LEU A 112 13.16 -2.47 -5.33
C LEU A 112 14.04 -1.22 -5.34
N PRO A 113 15.31 -1.25 -5.84
CA PRO A 113 16.14 -0.04 -5.91
C PRO A 113 15.45 1.12 -6.60
N LYS A 114 14.78 0.87 -7.73
CA LYS A 114 14.08 1.92 -8.47
C LYS A 114 12.84 2.44 -7.73
N ALA A 115 12.03 1.56 -7.15
CA ALA A 115 10.88 1.95 -6.35
C ALA A 115 11.28 2.80 -5.14
N PHE A 116 12.31 2.39 -4.40
CA PHE A 116 12.79 3.15 -3.25
C PHE A 116 13.46 4.47 -3.66
N SER A 117 14.11 4.53 -4.82
CA SER A 117 14.60 5.80 -5.39
C SER A 117 13.45 6.78 -5.69
N GLU A 118 12.35 6.30 -6.27
CA GLU A 118 11.15 7.12 -6.51
C GLU A 118 10.48 7.54 -5.19
N VAL A 119 10.37 6.64 -4.22
CA VAL A 119 9.85 6.96 -2.88
C VAL A 119 10.70 8.05 -2.22
N TYR A 120 12.03 7.91 -2.26
CA TYR A 120 12.94 8.94 -1.75
C TYR A 120 12.77 10.28 -2.47
N ARG A 121 12.63 10.25 -3.81
CA ARG A 121 12.45 11.46 -4.62
C ARG A 121 11.18 12.24 -4.24
N ILE A 122 10.06 11.56 -4.00
CA ILE A 122 8.79 12.21 -3.67
C ILE A 122 8.68 12.65 -2.21
N LEU A 123 9.54 12.15 -1.34
CA LEU A 123 9.59 12.55 0.07
C LEU A 123 10.27 13.91 0.24
N LYS A 124 9.71 14.72 1.13
CA LYS A 124 10.33 15.96 1.59
C LYS A 124 11.63 15.65 2.35
N PRO A 125 12.55 16.63 2.49
CA PRO A 125 13.63 16.52 3.45
C PRO A 125 13.11 16.13 4.84
N ASN A 126 13.74 15.13 5.47
CA ASN A 126 13.30 14.51 6.72
C ASN A 126 11.94 13.79 6.65
N GLY A 127 11.47 13.46 5.45
CA GLY A 127 10.28 12.65 5.27
C GLY A 127 10.51 11.19 5.67
N GLU A 128 9.42 10.52 6.03
CA GLU A 128 9.47 9.18 6.63
C GLU A 128 8.92 8.11 5.66
N ILE A 129 9.51 6.91 5.71
CA ILE A 129 8.95 5.72 5.06
C ILE A 129 8.45 4.78 6.15
N ILE A 130 7.19 4.38 6.06
CA ILE A 130 6.55 3.42 6.94
C ILE A 130 6.33 2.14 6.13
N LEU A 131 7.02 1.07 6.49
CA LEU A 131 6.91 -0.24 5.85
C LEU A 131 6.21 -1.20 6.80
N ALA A 132 5.02 -1.68 6.41
CA ALA A 132 4.36 -2.79 7.08
C ALA A 132 4.53 -4.05 6.24
N ILE A 133 5.32 -4.99 6.75
CA ILE A 133 5.64 -6.25 6.07
C ILE A 133 5.26 -7.44 6.95
N ILE A 134 4.84 -8.53 6.32
CA ILE A 134 4.63 -9.80 7.01
C ILE A 134 5.94 -10.56 6.92
N ASP A 135 6.60 -10.76 8.06
CA ASP A 135 7.78 -11.61 8.12
C ASP A 135 7.38 -13.06 7.81
N LYS A 136 7.98 -13.64 6.77
CA LYS A 136 7.79 -15.03 6.36
C LYS A 136 8.03 -16.01 7.52
N ASN A 137 8.96 -15.69 8.42
CA ASN A 137 9.33 -16.51 9.57
C ASN A 137 8.48 -16.23 10.81
N SER A 138 7.51 -15.32 10.74
CA SER A 138 6.53 -15.13 11.80
C SER A 138 5.50 -16.26 11.82
N GLU A 139 4.80 -16.40 12.93
CA GLU A 139 3.66 -17.34 13.03
C GLU A 139 2.60 -17.02 11.96
N LEU A 140 2.32 -15.73 11.73
CA LEU A 140 1.37 -15.27 10.74
C LEU A 140 1.82 -15.59 9.32
N GLY A 141 3.09 -15.35 8.99
CA GLY A 141 3.68 -15.68 7.68
C GLY A 141 3.56 -17.18 7.38
N ARG A 142 3.91 -18.04 8.34
CA ARG A 142 3.76 -19.50 8.20
C ARG A 142 2.32 -19.98 8.08
N LYS A 143 1.36 -19.23 8.63
CA LYS A 143 -0.07 -19.55 8.50
C LYS A 143 -0.57 -19.21 7.10
N TYR A 144 -0.23 -18.01 6.59
CA TYR A 144 -0.63 -17.58 5.25
C TYR A 144 0.01 -18.40 4.12
N GLU A 145 1.18 -19.01 4.33
CA GLU A 145 1.75 -19.94 3.33
C GLU A 145 0.97 -21.25 3.16
N LYS A 146 0.11 -21.61 4.13
CA LYS A 146 -0.62 -22.89 4.14
C LYS A 146 -2.07 -22.76 3.67
N GLU A 147 -2.56 -21.53 3.50
CA GLU A 147 -3.90 -21.19 3.00
C GLU A 147 -3.85 -20.86 1.51
#